data_AF-A0A8H3M7S9-F1
#
_entry.id   AF-A0A8H3M7S9-F1
#
_cell.length_a   1.000
_cell.length_b   1.000
_cell.length_c   1.000
_cell.angle_alpha   90.00
_cell.angle_beta   90.00
_cell.angle_gamma   90.00
#
_symmetry.space_group_name_H-M   'P 1'
#
loop_
_entity.id
_entity.type
_entity.pdbx_description
1 polymer ?
#
loop_
_entity_poly.entity_id
_entity_poly.type
_entity_poly.pdbx_seq_one_letter_code
_entity_poly.pdbx_strand_id
1 'polypeptide(L)' 'MSNSFSVVCLIMNKNSYKSFVNGTALYRTPKQQLFDFKLFDNKNIQNFEEGDVVMFNGKLTYRKDHEGENPMFQN' A
#
# COMPACT_ATOMS: atom_id res chain seq x y z
N MET A 1 8.62 17.99 -7.07
CA MET A 1 9.34 17.21 -6.03
C MET A 1 9.24 15.74 -6.38
N SER A 2 10.36 15.02 -6.36
CA SER A 2 10.38 13.55 -6.55
C SER A 2 10.00 12.88 -5.23
N ASN A 3 8.74 12.47 -5.08
CA ASN A 3 8.30 11.65 -3.94
C ASN A 3 8.36 10.18 -4.33
N SER A 4 9.56 9.60 -4.31
CA SER A 4 9.76 8.15 -4.38
C SER A 4 9.83 7.58 -2.97
N PHE A 5 9.03 6.56 -2.70
CA PHE A 5 8.93 5.89 -1.41
C PHE A 5 9.06 4.38 -1.62
N SER A 6 9.92 3.77 -0.82
CA SER A 6 10.20 2.34 -0.82
C SER A 6 9.98 1.80 0.58
N VAL A 7 9.06 0.86 0.75
CA VAL A 7 8.71 0.31 2.08
C VAL A 7 8.54 -1.20 2.03
N VAL A 8 9.10 -1.88 3.02
CA VAL A 8 8.81 -3.29 3.29
C VAL A 8 7.65 -3.35 4.28
N CYS A 9 6.63 -4.11 3.94
CA CYS A 9 5.39 -4.17 4.71
C CYS A 9 4.76 -5.56 4.71
N LEU A 10 4.02 -5.87 5.77
CA LEU A 10 3.17 -7.04 5.90
C LEU A 10 1.78 -6.72 5.36
N ILE A 11 1.27 -7.51 4.43
CA ILE A 11 -0.08 -7.36 3.91
C ILE A 11 -1.08 -7.84 4.97
N MET A 12 -1.92 -6.93 5.46
CA MET A 12 -2.91 -7.23 6.50
C MET A 12 -4.27 -7.61 5.91
N ASN A 13 -4.64 -6.97 4.79
CA ASN A 13 -5.86 -7.25 4.04
C ASN A 13 -5.60 -6.99 2.55
N LYS A 14 -6.18 -7.81 1.68
CA LYS A 14 -6.17 -7.63 0.21
C LYS A 14 -7.56 -7.88 -0.36
N ASN A 15 -8.11 -6.90 -1.08
CA ASN A 15 -9.27 -7.07 -1.94
C ASN A 15 -8.89 -6.85 -3.41
N SER A 16 -9.21 -7.84 -4.24
CA SER A 16 -8.93 -7.80 -5.67
C SER A 16 -10.18 -7.40 -6.45
N TYR A 17 -10.07 -6.37 -7.27
CA TYR A 17 -11.11 -5.93 -8.19
C TYR A 17 -10.63 -6.07 -9.63
N LYS A 18 -11.56 -6.04 -10.60
CA LYS A 18 -11.27 -6.22 -12.03
C LYS A 18 -10.18 -5.30 -12.59
N SER A 19 -9.93 -4.14 -11.99
CA SER A 19 -9.00 -3.12 -12.52
C SER A 19 -7.97 -2.63 -11.49
N PHE A 20 -8.05 -3.08 -10.24
CA PHE A 20 -7.13 -2.66 -9.19
C PHE A 20 -7.19 -3.64 -8.01
N VAL A 21 -6.14 -3.64 -7.22
CA VAL A 21 -6.08 -4.27 -5.90
C VAL A 21 -6.03 -3.16 -4.87
N ASN A 22 -6.77 -3.28 -3.78
CA ASN A 22 -6.60 -2.40 -2.62
C ASN A 22 -6.51 -3.22 -1.34
N GLY A 23 -6.08 -2.57 -0.28
CA GLY A 23 -5.95 -3.21 1.01
C GLY A 23 -5.19 -2.34 1.99
N THR A 24 -4.81 -2.95 3.09
CA THR A 24 -4.06 -2.29 4.15
C THR A 24 -2.80 -3.11 4.43
N ALA A 25 -1.69 -2.43 4.62
CA ALA A 25 -0.42 -3.03 4.94
C ALA A 25 0.20 -2.39 6.18
N LEU A 26 0.99 -3.18 6.89
CA LEU A 26 1.68 -2.79 8.11
C LEU A 26 3.17 -2.67 7.82
N TYR A 27 3.75 -1.50 8.08
CA TYR A 27 5.20 -1.30 8.03
C TYR A 27 5.73 -0.84 9.37
N ARG A 28 7.05 -0.90 9.54
CA ARG A 28 7.71 -0.54 10.79
C ARG A 28 8.70 0.61 10.57
N THR A 29 8.44 1.73 11.22
CA THR A 29 9.38 2.86 11.36
C THR A 29 9.29 3.39 12.79
N PRO A 30 10.38 3.23 13.58
CA PRO A 30 10.42 2.85 15.02
C PRO A 30 9.20 2.16 15.66
N LYS A 31 7.99 2.65 15.41
CA LYS A 31 6.70 2.07 15.77
C LYS A 31 6.06 1.39 14.55
N GLN A 32 5.11 0.51 14.82
CA GLN A 32 4.26 -0.11 13.80
C GLN A 32 3.25 0.92 13.27
N GLN A 33 3.13 1.04 11.95
CA GLN A 33 2.20 1.95 11.30
C GLN A 33 1.46 1.23 10.17
N LEU A 34 0.16 1.49 10.06
CA LEU A 34 -0.68 1.00 8.98
C LEU A 34 -0.73 2.04 7.86
N PHE A 35 -0.88 1.57 6.63
CA PHE A 35 -1.17 2.40 5.48
C PHE A 35 -2.07 1.64 4.52
N ASP A 36 -2.88 2.40 3.79
CA ASP A 36 -3.73 1.82 2.77
C ASP A 36 -2.98 1.82 1.43
N PHE A 37 -3.22 0.82 0.59
CA PHE A 37 -2.67 0.77 -0.75
C PHE A 37 -3.78 0.63 -1.77
N LYS A 38 -3.58 1.25 -2.93
CA LYS A 38 -4.41 1.04 -4.12
C LYS A 38 -3.50 0.94 -5.34
N LEU A 39 -3.48 -0.24 -5.93
CA LEU A 39 -2.57 -0.61 -6.99
C LEU A 39 -3.39 -0.92 -8.25
N PHE A 40 -3.18 -0.15 -9.31
CA PHE A 40 -3.89 -0.35 -10.57
C PHE A 40 -3.24 -1.45 -11.39
N ASP A 41 -4.07 -2.21 -12.11
CA ASP A 41 -3.71 -3.49 -12.72
C ASP A 41 -2.40 -3.40 -13.53
N ASN A 42 -1.37 -4.04 -12.98
CA ASN A 42 -0.09 -4.26 -13.61
C ASN A 42 0.18 -5.75 -13.38
N LYS A 43 0.53 -6.50 -14.42
CA LYS A 43 0.43 -7.99 -14.49
C LYS A 43 1.03 -8.79 -13.33
N ASN A 44 1.83 -8.17 -12.45
CA ASN A 44 2.51 -8.79 -11.32
C ASN A 44 1.98 -8.35 -9.94
N ILE A 45 1.06 -7.39 -9.89
CA ILE A 45 0.54 -6.80 -8.64
C ILE A 45 -0.41 -7.75 -7.89
N GLN A 46 -0.90 -8.80 -8.55
CA GLN A 46 -1.85 -9.73 -7.95
C GLN A 46 -1.19 -10.92 -7.23
N ASN A 47 0.15 -11.05 -7.30
CA ASN A 47 0.90 -12.25 -6.88
C ASN A 47 1.28 -12.29 -5.38
N PHE A 48 0.67 -11.46 -4.53
CA PHE A 48 0.87 -11.49 -3.08
C PHE A 48 -0.46 -11.72 -2.38
N GLU A 49 -0.46 -12.32 -1.20
CA GLU A 49 -1.66 -12.58 -0.39
C GLU A 49 -1.57 -11.95 1.00
N GLU A 50 -2.67 -12.04 1.76
CA GLU A 50 -2.69 -11.64 3.17
C GLU A 50 -1.68 -12.48 3.97
N GLY A 51 -0.87 -11.82 4.79
CA GLY A 51 0.24 -12.44 5.53
C GLY A 51 1.59 -12.40 4.81
N ASP A 52 1.63 -12.04 3.53
CA ASP A 52 2.89 -11.90 2.80
C ASP A 52 3.63 -10.62 3.20
N VAL A 53 4.97 -10.70 3.18
CA VAL A 53 5.85 -9.54 3.32
C VAL A 53 6.28 -9.09 1.93
N VAL A 54 5.90 -7.87 1.54
CA VAL A 54 6.19 -7.32 0.22
C VAL A 54 6.92 -5.98 0.31
N MET A 55 7.67 -5.66 -0.74
CA MET A 55 8.29 -4.34 -0.91
C MET A 55 7.49 -3.52 -1.91
N PHE A 56 6.94 -2.40 -1.47
CA PHE A 56 6.30 -1.42 -2.33
C PHE A 56 7.28 -0.32 -2.72
N ASN A 57 7.40 -0.05 -4.02
CA ASN A 57 8.21 1.01 -4.61
C ASN A 57 7.33 1.92 -5.46
N GLY A 58 7.16 3.17 -5.06
CA GLY A 58 6.16 4.05 -5.69
C GLY A 58 6.06 5.40 -4.98
N LYS A 59 4.86 5.98 -4.92
CA LYS A 59 4.63 7.29 -4.30
C LYS A 59 3.67 7.16 -3.14
N LEU A 60 4.00 7.82 -2.05
CA LEU A 60 3.10 7.96 -0.91
C LEU A 60 2.30 9.26 -1.08
N THR A 61 0.99 9.19 -0.97
CA THR A 61 0.08 10.34 -1.01
C THR A 61 -0.81 10.36 0.22
N TYR A 62 -1.20 11.55 0.68
CA TYR A 62 -2.15 11.72 1.79
C TYR A 62 -3.44 12.26 1.20
N ARG A 63 -4.55 11.52 1.32
CA ARG A 63 -5.86 12.02 0.91
C ARG A 63 -6.38 12.97 1.98
N LYS A 64 -6.80 14.17 1.57
CA LYS A 64 -7.36 15.19 2.47
C LYS A 64 -8.81 14.90 2.89
N ASP A 65 -9.46 13.93 2.24
CA ASP A 65 -10.92 13.78 2.27
C ASP A 65 -11.41 12.62 3.16
N HIS A 66 -10.49 11.89 3.80
CA HIS A 66 -10.83 10.88 4.81
C HIS A 66 -10.32 11.37 6.16
N GLU A 67 -11.18 11.34 7.18
CA GLU A 67 -10.86 11.72 8.58
C GLU A 67 -9.73 10.89 9.23
N GLY A 68 -9.08 9.98 8.48
CA GLY A 68 -7.93 9.21 8.91
C GLY A 68 -6.66 9.64 8.18
N GLU A 69 -5.65 10.04 8.93
CA GLU A 69 -4.29 10.39 8.48
C GLU A 69 -3.50 9.21 7.88
N ASN A 70 -4.17 8.16 7.39
CA ASN A 70 -3.47 7.00 6.86
C ASN A 70 -2.83 7.36 5.52
N PRO A 71 -1.51 7.22 5.38
CA PRO A 71 -0.88 7.41 4.09
C PRO A 71 -1.41 6.38 3.10
N MET A 72 -1.53 6.79 1.85
CA MET A 72 -1.92 5.90 0.76
C MET A 72 -0.73 5.66 -0.16
N PHE A 73 -0.43 4.40 -0.43
CA PHE A 73 0.54 4.03 -1.45
C PHE A 73 -0.12 3.94 -2.83
N GLN A 74 0.42 4.69 -3.80
CA GLN A 74 0.03 4.70 -5.19
C GLN A 74 1.25 4.41 -6.07
N ASN A 75 1.14 3.42 -6.95
CA ASN A 75 2.14 3.18 -8.00
C ASN A 75 1.90 4.07 -9.22
#